data_AF-Q6YDF4-F1
#
_entry.id   AF-Q6YDF4-F1
#
_cell.length_a   1.000
_cell.length_b   1.000
_cell.length_c   1.000
_cell.angle_alpha   90.00
_cell.angle_beta   90.00
_cell.angle_gamma   90.00
#
_symmetry.space_group_name_H-M   'P 1'
#
loop_
_entity.id
_entity.type
_entity.pdbx_description
1 polymer ?
#
loop_
_entity_poly.entity_id
_entity_poly.type
_entity_poly.pdbx_seq_one_letter_code
_entity_poly.pdbx_strand_id
1 'polypeptide(L)'
;IARRVYEAIRSEFKASCFLSNVRETCKRSSIVQIQKELLARMNINLDTTIHDEFHGRAAICDSLCHRKVLLVLDDVDDGSLLKNLAREQNWFSLGSRIIITTRDRHVLVRHGAVNRIYKVEGLKQNEALELFCLNAFKRPKPEEGYTDLSTEVVKYCG
;
A
#
# COMPACT_ATOMS: atom_id res chain seq x y z
N ILE A 1 5.58 -6.03 3.35
CA ILE A 1 4.95 -5.76 4.68
C ILE A 1 3.45 -5.48 4.54
N ALA A 2 3.04 -4.37 3.92
CA ALA A 2 1.63 -3.94 3.87
C ALA A 2 0.66 -5.03 3.38
N ARG A 3 1.05 -5.83 2.39
CA ARG A 3 0.24 -6.96 1.89
C ARG A 3 -0.07 -8.01 2.95
N ARG A 4 0.93 -8.40 3.75
CA ARG A 4 0.74 -9.35 4.86
C ARG A 4 -0.18 -8.80 5.94
N VAL A 5 -0.02 -7.52 6.28
CA VAL A 5 -0.90 -6.83 7.23
C VAL A 5 -2.34 -6.82 6.69
N TYR A 6 -2.52 -6.46 5.43
CA TYR A 6 -3.82 -6.46 4.76
C TYR A 6 -4.49 -7.83 4.82
N GLU A 7 -3.78 -8.88 4.41
CA GLU A 7 -4.29 -10.26 4.43
C GLU A 7 -4.71 -10.69 5.84
N ALA A 8 -3.95 -10.31 6.86
CA ALA A 8 -4.19 -10.69 8.24
C ALA A 8 -5.44 -10.02 8.86
N ILE A 9 -5.71 -8.75 8.53
CA ILE A 9 -6.76 -7.97 9.22
C ILE A 9 -7.98 -7.67 8.36
N ARG A 10 -7.97 -7.95 7.05
CA ARG A 10 -9.06 -7.54 6.12
C ARG A 10 -10.44 -8.07 6.52
N SER A 11 -10.51 -9.23 7.16
CA SER A 11 -11.77 -9.84 7.62
C SER A 11 -12.46 -9.04 8.73
N GLU A 12 -11.76 -8.13 9.41
CA GLU A 12 -12.32 -7.27 10.45
C GLU A 12 -13.06 -6.03 9.89
N PHE A 13 -13.08 -5.85 8.57
CA PHE A 13 -13.60 -4.67 7.88
C PHE A 13 -14.77 -5.05 6.96
N LYS A 14 -15.73 -4.14 6.82
CA LYS A 14 -16.91 -4.36 5.96
C LYS A 14 -16.57 -4.28 4.47
N ALA A 15 -15.56 -3.48 4.14
CA ALA A 15 -15.00 -3.39 2.79
C ALA A 15 -13.49 -3.23 2.89
N SER A 16 -12.77 -3.86 1.96
CA SER A 16 -11.32 -3.81 1.95
C SER A 16 -10.79 -3.77 0.53
N CYS A 17 -9.77 -2.96 0.26
CA CYS A 17 -9.13 -2.89 -1.03
C CYS A 17 -7.61 -2.75 -0.88
N PHE A 18 -6.87 -3.54 -1.66
CA PHE A 18 -5.44 -3.38 -1.85
C PHE A 18 -5.19 -2.91 -3.28
N LEU A 19 -4.75 -1.66 -3.44
CA LEU A 19 -4.28 -1.14 -4.71
C LEU A 19 -2.75 -1.25 -4.74
N SER A 20 -2.26 -2.19 -5.54
CA SER A 20 -0.84 -2.48 -5.70
C SER A 20 -0.19 -1.58 -6.75
N ASN A 21 1.06 -1.17 -6.51
CA ASN A 21 1.90 -0.50 -7.52
C ASN A 21 1.23 0.74 -8.13
N VAL A 22 0.68 1.58 -7.25
CA VAL A 22 -0.19 2.70 -7.57
C VAL A 22 0.52 3.70 -8.49
N ARG A 23 1.81 3.97 -8.25
CA ARG A 23 2.67 4.75 -9.14
C ARG A 23 2.62 4.29 -10.59
N GLU A 24 2.77 2.99 -10.84
CA GLU A 24 2.75 2.45 -12.20
C GLU A 24 1.34 2.41 -12.79
N THR A 25 0.33 2.14 -11.97
CA THR A 25 -1.08 2.19 -12.41
C THR A 25 -1.45 3.59 -12.92
N CYS A 26 -1.01 4.66 -12.24
CA CYS A 26 -1.29 6.04 -12.65
C CYS A 26 -0.66 6.43 -13.99
N LYS A 27 0.43 5.77 -14.40
CA LYS A 27 1.03 5.99 -15.73
C LYS A 27 0.21 5.38 -16.86
N ARG A 28 -0.58 4.34 -16.55
CA ARG A 28 -1.32 3.53 -17.52
C ARG A 28 -2.82 3.81 -17.54
N SER A 29 -3.31 4.50 -16.51
CA SER A 29 -4.74 4.69 -16.29
C SER A 29 -5.02 6.09 -15.77
N SER A 30 -6.16 6.65 -16.18
CA SER A 30 -6.62 7.93 -15.65
C SER A 30 -7.04 7.79 -14.19
N ILE A 31 -7.02 8.89 -13.44
CA ILE A 31 -7.50 8.88 -12.05
C ILE A 31 -8.95 8.38 -11.93
N VAL A 32 -9.79 8.71 -12.91
CA VAL A 32 -11.19 8.25 -12.98
C VAL A 32 -11.27 6.73 -13.06
N GLN A 33 -10.39 6.08 -13.82
CA GLN A 33 -10.33 4.62 -13.90
C GLN A 33 -9.91 4.01 -12.56
N ILE A 34 -8.97 4.62 -11.85
CA ILE A 34 -8.53 4.17 -10.53
C ILE A 34 -9.65 4.32 -9.50
N GLN A 35 -10.42 5.40 -9.54
CA GLN A 35 -11.58 5.60 -8.67
C GLN A 35 -12.67 4.54 -8.93
N LYS A 36 -12.96 4.24 -10.20
CA LYS A 36 -13.89 3.17 -10.60
C LYS A 36 -13.41 1.80 -10.10
N GLU A 37 -12.14 1.49 -10.29
CA GLU A 37 -11.54 0.23 -9.84
C GLU A 37 -11.57 0.09 -8.31
N LEU A 38 -11.29 1.18 -7.57
CA LEU A 38 -11.37 1.19 -6.11
C LEU A 38 -12.78 0.83 -5.63
N LEU A 39 -13.80 1.48 -6.20
CA LEU A 39 -15.20 1.25 -5.86
C LEU A 39 -15.64 -0.17 -6.21
N ALA A 40 -15.28 -0.65 -7.40
CA ALA A 40 -15.56 -2.01 -7.84
C ALA A 40 -14.96 -3.06 -6.89
N ARG A 41 -13.68 -2.91 -6.50
CA ARG A 41 -13.01 -3.82 -5.55
C ARG A 41 -13.62 -3.78 -4.14
N MET A 42 -14.24 -2.67 -3.77
CA MET A 42 -14.96 -2.53 -2.51
C MET A 42 -16.41 -3.01 -2.59
N ASN A 43 -16.81 -3.66 -3.69
CA ASN A 43 -18.17 -4.13 -3.97
C ASN A 43 -19.19 -2.99 -3.86
N ILE A 44 -18.84 -1.82 -4.41
CA ILE A 44 -19.75 -0.69 -4.53
C ILE A 44 -20.24 -0.64 -5.97
N ASN A 45 -21.50 -1.02 -6.15
CA ASN A 45 -22.20 -0.83 -7.40
C ASN A 45 -22.78 0.58 -7.41
N LEU A 46 -22.32 1.41 -8.33
CA LEU A 46 -22.93 2.70 -8.58
C LEU A 46 -23.95 2.54 -9.71
N ASP A 47 -25.15 3.06 -9.51
CA ASP A 47 -26.16 3.14 -10.57
C ASP A 47 -25.79 4.17 -11.64
N THR A 48 -24.87 5.08 -11.33
CA THR A 48 -24.44 6.18 -12.21
C THR A 48 -22.98 6.02 -12.65
N THR A 49 -22.72 6.36 -13.91
CA THR A 49 -21.35 6.33 -14.46
C THR A 49 -20.51 7.48 -13.89
N ILE A 50 -19.31 7.19 -13.39
CA ILE A 50 -18.36 8.24 -13.00
C ILE A 50 -17.80 8.89 -14.28
N HIS A 51 -18.06 10.19 -14.43
CA HIS A 51 -17.70 10.98 -15.62
C HIS A 51 -16.35 11.69 -15.49
N ASP A 52 -16.01 12.15 -14.28
CA ASP A 52 -14.79 12.91 -14.01
C ASP A 52 -14.25 12.62 -12.60
N GLU A 53 -13.10 13.21 -12.28
CA GLU A 53 -12.42 13.00 -11.00
C GLU A 53 -13.21 13.54 -9.79
N PHE A 54 -13.99 14.61 -9.95
CA PHE A 54 -14.78 15.22 -8.87
C PHE A 54 -15.95 14.31 -8.52
N HIS A 55 -16.67 13.82 -9.52
CA HIS A 55 -17.72 12.81 -9.37
C HIS A 55 -17.17 11.54 -8.73
N GLY A 56 -15.98 11.09 -9.13
CA GLY A 56 -15.35 9.91 -8.53
C GLY A 56 -14.98 10.11 -7.06
N ARG A 57 -14.48 11.30 -6.69
CA ARG A 57 -14.20 11.65 -5.28
C ARG A 57 -15.47 11.64 -4.44
N ALA A 58 -16.55 12.26 -4.92
CA ALA A 58 -17.84 12.27 -4.23
C ALA A 58 -18.36 10.84 -4.04
N ALA A 59 -18.35 10.02 -5.10
CA ALA A 59 -18.81 8.64 -5.04
C ALA A 59 -18.03 7.79 -4.03
N ILE A 60 -16.70 7.97 -3.95
CA ILE A 60 -15.86 7.32 -2.93
C ILE A 60 -16.28 7.77 -1.53
N CYS A 61 -16.38 9.08 -1.29
CA CYS A 61 -16.77 9.62 0.01
C CYS A 61 -18.14 9.08 0.45
N ASP A 62 -19.16 9.23 -0.39
CA ASP A 62 -20.55 8.86 -0.07
C ASP A 62 -20.71 7.36 0.19
N SER A 63 -19.93 6.54 -0.52
CA SER A 63 -20.03 5.08 -0.38
C SER A 63 -19.26 4.53 0.83
N LEU A 64 -18.22 5.22 1.29
CA LEU A 64 -17.29 4.74 2.31
C LEU A 64 -17.45 5.43 3.68
N CYS A 65 -18.07 6.60 3.75
CA CYS A 65 -18.22 7.39 4.97
C CYS A 65 -19.00 6.68 6.08
N HIS A 66 -19.82 5.68 5.74
CA HIS A 66 -20.61 4.87 6.69
C HIS A 66 -20.15 3.42 6.82
N ARG A 67 -19.01 3.05 6.22
CA ARG A 67 -18.49 1.67 6.22
C ARG A 67 -17.13 1.62 6.91
N LYS A 68 -16.91 0.60 7.74
CA LYS A 68 -15.59 0.33 8.33
C LYS A 68 -14.70 -0.25 7.24
N VAL A 69 -13.74 0.54 6.75
CA VAL A 69 -12.96 0.23 5.52
C VAL A 69 -11.50 -0.02 5.84
N LEU A 70 -10.89 -0.99 5.15
CA LEU A 70 -9.44 -1.16 5.07
C LEU A 70 -8.95 -0.85 3.66
N LEU A 71 -8.29 0.30 3.47
CA LEU A 71 -7.71 0.68 2.19
C LEU A 71 -6.20 0.65 2.27
N VAL A 72 -5.54 -0.03 1.32
CA VAL A 72 -4.09 0.00 1.17
C VAL A 72 -3.72 0.57 -0.19
N LEU A 73 -2.93 1.64 -0.18
CA LEU A 73 -2.37 2.29 -1.37
C LEU A 73 -0.87 2.02 -1.39
N ASP A 74 -0.43 1.12 -2.26
CA ASP A 74 0.96 0.63 -2.29
C ASP A 74 1.80 1.35 -3.36
N ASP A 75 2.99 1.82 -2.98
CA ASP A 75 3.96 2.53 -3.82
C ASP A 75 3.38 3.83 -4.41
N VAL A 76 2.97 4.75 -3.54
CA VAL A 76 2.49 6.09 -3.92
C VAL A 76 3.65 7.09 -3.97
N ASP A 77 3.83 7.78 -5.09
CA ASP A 77 4.85 8.81 -5.28
C ASP A 77 4.30 10.23 -5.50
N ASP A 78 2.98 10.39 -5.57
CA ASP A 78 2.31 11.68 -5.73
C ASP A 78 1.20 11.91 -4.70
N GLY A 79 1.27 13.04 -4.00
CA GLY A 79 0.24 13.45 -3.04
C GLY A 79 -1.08 13.88 -3.69
N SER A 80 -1.07 14.27 -4.97
CA SER A 80 -2.30 14.61 -5.72
C SER A 80 -3.24 13.39 -5.82
N LEU A 81 -2.66 12.21 -5.93
CA LEU A 81 -3.38 10.96 -5.98
C LEU A 81 -4.08 10.63 -4.66
N LEU A 82 -3.40 10.87 -3.53
CA LEU A 82 -4.00 10.71 -2.21
C LEU A 82 -5.22 11.62 -2.05
N LYS A 83 -5.16 12.86 -2.56
CA LYS A 83 -6.32 13.79 -2.55
C LYS A 83 -7.49 13.30 -3.41
N ASN A 84 -7.27 12.37 -4.33
CA ASN A 84 -8.30 11.80 -5.19
C ASN A 84 -8.91 10.50 -4.68
N LEU A 85 -8.19 9.77 -3.82
CA LEU A 85 -8.60 8.44 -3.34
C LEU A 85 -8.90 8.40 -1.83
N ALA A 86 -8.26 9.25 -1.04
CA ALA A 86 -8.36 9.26 0.42
C ALA A 86 -8.02 10.66 0.97
N ARG A 87 -8.81 11.68 0.58
CA ARG A 87 -8.48 13.08 0.83
C ARG A 87 -8.54 13.48 2.31
N GLU A 88 -9.61 13.10 2.98
CA GLU A 88 -9.97 13.58 4.32
C GLU A 88 -10.41 12.40 5.20
N GLN A 89 -10.22 12.52 6.51
CA GLN A 89 -10.57 11.44 7.45
C GLN A 89 -12.08 11.16 7.51
N ASN A 90 -12.92 12.17 7.25
CA ASN A 90 -14.38 12.06 7.21
C ASN A 90 -14.92 11.24 6.03
N TRP A 91 -14.08 10.91 5.02
CA TRP A 91 -14.46 10.00 3.94
C TRP A 91 -14.64 8.55 4.42
N PHE A 92 -14.18 8.24 5.63
CA PHE A 92 -14.20 6.90 6.18
C PHE A 92 -14.82 6.90 7.57
N SER A 93 -15.63 5.87 7.86
CA SER A 93 -16.23 5.75 9.19
C SER A 93 -15.20 5.46 10.27
N LEU A 94 -15.56 5.70 11.54
CA LEU A 94 -14.74 5.37 12.69
C LEU A 94 -14.29 3.90 12.68
N GLY A 95 -13.02 3.65 13.01
CA GLY A 95 -12.43 2.32 13.01
C GLY A 95 -11.92 1.85 11.64
N SER A 96 -12.11 2.63 10.58
CA SER A 96 -11.46 2.42 9.29
C SER A 96 -9.94 2.60 9.38
N ARG A 97 -9.19 1.95 8.49
CA ARG A 97 -7.73 2.05 8.41
C ARG A 97 -7.30 2.27 6.96
N ILE A 98 -6.51 3.32 6.74
CA ILE A 98 -5.93 3.64 5.44
C ILE A 98 -4.42 3.50 5.61
N ILE A 99 -3.80 2.62 4.84
CA ILE A 99 -2.37 2.33 4.87
C ILE A 99 -1.78 2.80 3.55
N ILE A 100 -0.78 3.68 3.62
CA ILE A 100 -0.07 4.19 2.45
C ILE A 100 1.37 3.71 2.55
N THR A 101 1.87 3.06 1.51
CA THR A 101 3.31 2.79 1.38
C THR A 101 3.91 3.75 0.36
N THR A 102 5.05 4.32 0.69
CA THR A 102 5.78 5.24 -0.18
C THR A 102 7.27 5.15 0.12
N ARG A 103 8.08 5.47 -0.88
CA ARG A 103 9.53 5.65 -0.74
C ARG A 103 9.89 7.10 -0.38
N ASP A 104 8.96 8.03 -0.57
CA ASP A 104 9.15 9.45 -0.30
C ASP A 104 8.24 9.93 0.84
N ARG A 105 8.87 10.22 1.99
CA ARG A 105 8.17 10.76 3.16
C ARG A 105 7.45 12.08 2.87
N HIS A 106 7.94 12.88 1.91
CA HIS A 106 7.33 14.18 1.59
C HIS A 106 5.92 14.04 1.02
N VAL A 107 5.61 12.93 0.34
CA VAL A 107 4.25 12.61 -0.13
C VAL A 107 3.26 12.61 1.03
N LEU A 108 3.64 11.97 2.15
CA LEU A 108 2.83 11.88 3.37
C LEU A 108 2.70 13.24 4.07
N VAL A 109 3.80 13.98 4.17
CA VAL A 109 3.82 15.30 4.84
C VAL A 109 2.94 16.30 4.10
N ARG A 110 3.03 16.36 2.77
CA ARG A 110 2.20 17.26 1.93
C ARG A 110 0.73 16.88 1.93
N HIS A 111 0.42 15.60 2.13
CA HIS A 111 -0.96 15.14 2.23
C HIS A 111 -1.64 15.69 3.50
N GLY A 112 -0.91 15.83 4.61
CA GLY A 112 -1.38 16.49 5.83
C GLY A 112 -2.37 15.69 6.68
N ALA A 113 -3.05 14.68 6.11
CA ALA A 113 -4.04 13.84 6.80
C ALA A 113 -3.47 12.48 7.29
N VAL A 114 -2.21 12.47 7.77
CA VAL A 114 -1.53 11.23 8.21
C VAL A 114 -1.40 11.19 9.73
N ASN A 115 -2.00 10.18 10.37
CA ASN A 115 -1.96 10.04 11.84
C ASN A 115 -0.65 9.43 12.36
N ARG A 116 -0.02 8.52 11.61
CA ARG A 116 1.20 7.81 12.00
C ARG A 116 2.06 7.51 10.79
N ILE A 117 3.37 7.69 10.94
CA ILE A 117 4.38 7.33 9.93
C ILE A 117 5.28 6.26 10.54
N TYR A 118 5.43 5.14 9.84
CA TYR A 118 6.34 4.06 10.22
C TYR A 118 7.45 3.95 9.17
N LYS A 119 8.70 4.16 9.58
CA LYS A 119 9.86 3.91 8.73
C LYS A 119 10.22 2.43 8.84
N VAL A 120 10.13 1.70 7.74
CA VAL A 120 10.60 0.32 7.67
C VAL A 120 12.12 0.33 7.76
N GLU A 121 12.67 -0.38 8.73
CA GLU A 121 14.11 -0.58 8.86
C GLU A 121 14.59 -1.72 7.94
N GLY A 122 15.85 -1.62 7.50
CA GLY A 122 16.51 -2.71 6.80
C GLY A 122 16.71 -3.91 7.72
N LEU A 123 16.98 -5.06 7.11
CA LEU A 123 17.32 -6.27 7.86
C LEU A 123 18.68 -6.09 8.54
N LYS A 124 18.82 -6.65 9.74
CA LYS A 124 20.14 -6.81 10.35
C LYS A 124 20.98 -7.75 9.52
N GLN A 125 22.30 -7.64 9.59
CA GLN A 125 23.21 -8.42 8.74
C GLN A 125 22.97 -9.94 8.82
N ASN A 126 22.67 -10.46 10.01
CA ASN A 126 22.33 -11.87 10.21
C ASN A 126 20.99 -12.25 9.56
N GLU A 127 19.97 -11.40 9.68
CA GLU A 127 18.65 -11.61 9.04
C GLU A 127 18.75 -11.51 7.52
N ALA A 128 19.56 -10.58 7.01
CA ALA A 128 19.85 -10.42 5.60
C ALA A 128 20.60 -11.65 5.03
N LEU A 129 21.57 -12.17 5.79
CA LEU A 129 22.29 -13.40 5.42
C LEU A 129 21.36 -14.62 5.41
N GLU A 130 20.52 -14.77 6.43
CA GLU A 130 19.52 -15.84 6.46
C GLU A 130 18.56 -15.73 5.28
N LEU A 131 18.04 -14.53 4.99
CA LEU A 131 17.18 -14.30 3.83
C LEU A 131 17.89 -14.62 2.51
N PHE A 132 19.13 -14.20 2.35
CA PHE A 132 19.94 -14.53 1.18
C PHE A 132 20.06 -16.05 1.02
N CYS A 133 20.41 -16.76 2.10
CA CYS A 133 20.58 -18.21 2.07
C CYS A 133 19.28 -18.96 1.79
N LEU A 134 18.15 -18.50 2.35
CA LEU A 134 16.83 -19.07 2.06
C LEU A 134 16.49 -18.95 0.57
N ASN A 135 16.92 -17.88 -0.09
CA ASN A 135 16.69 -17.69 -1.52
C ASN A 135 17.68 -18.47 -2.40
N ALA A 136 18.97 -18.40 -2.10
CA ALA A 136 20.04 -18.99 -2.90
C ALA A 136 20.17 -20.52 -2.69
N PHE A 137 20.15 -20.96 -1.44
CA PHE A 137 20.43 -22.36 -1.06
C PHE A 137 19.20 -23.12 -0.56
N LYS A 138 18.05 -22.45 -0.40
CA LYS A 138 16.80 -23.03 0.15
C LYS A 138 16.94 -23.54 1.60
N ARG A 139 17.88 -22.97 2.36
CA ARG A 139 18.16 -23.27 3.77
C ARG A 139 18.62 -22.01 4.51
N PRO A 140 18.47 -21.92 5.84
CA PRO A 140 18.74 -20.69 6.59
C PRO A 140 20.23 -20.34 6.72
N LYS A 141 21.13 -21.23 6.29
CA LYS A 141 22.58 -21.06 6.41
C LYS A 141 23.25 -21.34 5.06
N PRO A 142 24.40 -20.71 4.78
CA PRO A 142 25.14 -20.99 3.56
C PRO A 142 25.54 -22.47 3.49
N GLU A 143 25.77 -22.93 2.26
CA GLU A 143 26.41 -24.22 2.00
C GLU A 143 27.90 -24.14 2.40
N GLU A 144 28.50 -25.30 2.70
CA GLU A 144 29.91 -25.38 3.07
C GLU A 144 30.77 -24.81 1.92
N GLY A 145 31.76 -23.98 2.26
CA GLY A 145 32.58 -23.24 1.27
C GLY A 145 31.97 -21.92 0.78
N TYR A 146 30.69 -21.62 1.03
CA TYR A 146 30.03 -20.38 0.59
C TYR A 146 29.83 -19.35 1.70
N THR A 147 30.33 -19.58 2.91
CA THR A 147 30.09 -18.71 4.08
C THR A 147 30.63 -17.30 3.87
N ASP A 148 31.89 -17.18 3.45
CA ASP A 148 32.55 -15.87 3.27
C ASP A 148 31.93 -15.11 2.09
N LEU A 149 31.76 -15.79 0.95
CA LEU A 149 31.13 -15.21 -0.24
C LEU A 149 29.70 -14.72 0.03
N SER A 150 28.90 -15.52 0.76
CA SER A 150 27.53 -15.11 1.11
C SER A 150 27.53 -13.88 2.02
N THR A 151 28.49 -13.81 2.94
CA THR A 151 28.64 -12.67 3.85
C THR A 151 29.07 -11.40 3.09
N GLU A 152 29.97 -11.51 2.12
CA GLU A 152 30.41 -10.39 1.27
C GLU A 152 29.28 -9.85 0.41
N VAL A 153 28.51 -10.74 -0.25
CA VAL A 153 27.35 -10.34 -1.06
C VAL A 153 26.34 -9.57 -0.21
N VAL A 154 26.03 -10.08 0.98
CA VAL A 154 25.09 -9.42 1.90
C VAL A 154 25.60 -8.05 2.35
N LYS A 155 26.89 -7.92 2.65
CA LYS A 155 27.51 -6.62 2.99
C LYS A 155 27.47 -5.64 1.83
N TYR A 156 27.65 -6.12 0.60
CA TYR A 156 27.58 -5.29 -0.61
C TYR A 156 26.17 -4.78 -0.90
N CYS A 157 25.14 -5.60 -0.63
CA CYS A 157 23.74 -5.24 -0.87
C CYS A 157 23.11 -4.32 0.21
N GLY A 158 23.90 -3.87 1.18
CA GLY A 158 23.49 -3.02 2.30
C GLY A 158 23.41 -1.55 1.93
#